data_AF-A0A9Q8TA07-F1
#
_entry.id   AF-A0A9Q8TA07-F1
#
_cell.length_a   1.000
_cell.length_b   1.000
_cell.length_c   1.000
_cell.angle_alpha   90.00
_cell.angle_beta   90.00
_cell.angle_gamma   90.00
#
_symmetry.space_group_name_H-M   'P 1'
#
loop_
_entity.id
_entity.type
_entity.pdbx_description
1 polymer ?
#
loop_
_entity_poly.entity_id
_entity_poly.type
_entity_poly.pdbx_seq_one_letter_code
_entity_poly.pdbx_strand_id
1 'polypeptide(L)'
;MRNAVFAQFLLQLCFALLAVAAPASDPAVGTAAHGNTWQYGTGGGILGFIVLVLDIIVFLEVLKSDRPVSHKVLWCLVVFLFPIVGMVIYWLFSNRAAHNSRSGYEAVA
;
A
#
# COMPACT_ATOMS: atom_id res chain seq x y z
N MET A 1 27.46 2.09 34.95
CA MET A 1 27.72 2.93 33.75
C MET A 1 27.15 2.34 32.46
N ARG A 2 27.28 1.03 32.19
CA ARG A 2 26.80 0.38 30.95
C ARG A 2 25.30 0.56 30.64
N ASN A 3 24.44 0.55 31.66
CA ASN A 3 22.98 0.64 31.46
C ASN A 3 22.51 2.07 31.12
N ALA A 4 23.27 3.10 31.54
CA ALA A 4 22.92 4.50 31.27
C ALA A 4 23.12 4.87 29.79
N VAL A 5 24.12 4.26 29.13
CA VAL A 5 24.39 4.47 27.69
C VAL A 5 23.27 3.90 26.82
N PHE A 6 22.74 2.73 27.18
CA PHE A 6 21.61 2.12 26.49
C PHE A 6 20.33 2.95 26.62
N ALA A 7 20.04 3.45 27.83
CA ALA A 7 18.89 4.32 28.06
C ALA A 7 18.99 5.67 27.31
N GLN A 8 20.20 6.24 27.22
CA GLN A 8 20.45 7.48 26.46
C GLN A 8 20.22 7.28 24.96
N PHE A 9 20.70 6.16 24.40
CA PHE A 9 20.49 5.82 22.99
C PHE A 9 19.01 5.59 22.67
N LEU A 10 18.27 4.89 23.55
CA LEU A 10 16.84 4.68 23.42
C LEU A 10 16.07 6.01 23.44
N LEU A 11 16.44 6.94 24.32
CA LEU A 11 15.77 8.24 24.42
C LEU A 11 16.05 9.13 23.21
N GLN A 12 17.28 9.11 22.69
CA GLN A 12 17.65 9.79 21.44
C GLN A 12 16.88 9.21 20.24
N LEU A 13 16.69 7.89 20.18
CA LEU A 13 15.87 7.25 19.14
C LEU A 13 14.40 7.67 19.25
N CYS A 14 13.83 7.70 20.46
CA CYS A 14 12.45 8.15 20.68
C CYS A 14 12.22 9.59 20.22
N PHE A 15 13.14 10.51 20.50
CA PHE A 15 13.04 11.90 20.05
C PHE A 15 13.20 12.04 18.53
N ALA A 16 14.08 11.26 17.91
CA ALA A 16 14.24 11.25 16.45
C ALA A 16 12.97 10.75 15.73
N LEU A 17 12.32 9.71 16.27
CA LEU A 17 11.05 9.20 15.74
C LEU A 17 9.91 10.23 15.87
N LEU A 18 9.87 10.98 16.97
CA LEU A 18 8.89 12.05 17.16
C LEU A 18 9.09 13.21 16.18
N ALA A 19 10.34 13.53 15.80
CA ALA A 19 10.66 14.55 14.80
C ALA A 19 10.25 14.15 13.38
N VAL A 20 10.32 12.86 13.02
CA VAL A 20 9.84 12.36 11.71
C VAL A 20 8.30 12.38 11.62
N ALA A 21 7.62 12.27 12.77
CA ALA A 21 6.17 12.37 12.85
C ALA A 21 5.66 13.81 13.03
N ALA A 22 6.54 14.80 13.20
CA ALA A 22 6.15 16.19 13.28
C ALA A 22 5.60 16.62 11.90
N PRO A 23 4.30 16.95 11.79
CA PRO A 23 3.79 17.55 10.58
C PRO A 23 4.49 18.89 10.47
N ALA A 24 5.42 19.03 9.53
CA ALA A 24 5.79 20.35 9.05
C ALA A 24 4.48 20.94 8.54
N SER A 25 3.91 21.88 9.29
CA SER A 25 2.79 22.68 8.86
C SER A 25 3.28 23.53 7.70
N ASP A 26 3.34 22.92 6.52
CA ASP A 26 3.58 23.60 5.28
C ASP A 26 2.29 24.36 4.95
N PRO A 27 2.29 25.71 4.95
CA PRO A 27 1.10 26.48 4.63
C PRO A 27 0.59 26.25 3.19
N ALA A 28 1.29 25.45 2.38
CA ALA A 28 0.80 24.96 1.09
C ALA A 28 -0.23 23.82 1.18
N VAL A 29 -0.57 23.31 2.37
CA VAL A 29 -1.70 22.38 2.59
C VAL A 29 -2.97 23.16 3.00
N GLY A 30 -3.18 24.28 2.33
CA GLY A 30 -4.39 25.10 2.43
C GLY A 30 -5.07 25.20 1.08
N THR A 31 -6.21 24.51 0.93
CA THR A 31 -7.35 25.01 0.11
C THR A 31 -7.21 25.16 -1.41
N ALA A 32 -6.55 24.26 -2.14
CA ALA A 32 -6.71 24.23 -3.61
C ALA A 32 -6.40 22.88 -4.28
N ALA A 33 -7.14 21.81 -3.94
CA ALA A 33 -7.44 20.73 -4.88
C ALA A 33 -8.40 19.73 -4.22
N HIS A 34 -9.70 19.93 -4.39
CA HIS A 34 -10.64 18.80 -4.34
C HIS A 34 -10.48 18.00 -5.64
N GLY A 35 -9.35 17.31 -5.77
CA GLY A 35 -9.00 16.45 -6.88
C GLY A 35 -8.56 15.11 -6.32
N ASN A 36 -9.44 14.11 -6.43
CA ASN A 36 -9.18 12.69 -6.19
C ASN A 36 -8.23 12.31 -5.02
N THR A 37 -8.69 12.49 -3.78
CA THR A 37 -8.07 11.92 -2.55
C THR A 37 -7.73 10.42 -2.64
N TRP A 38 -8.34 9.69 -3.57
CA TRP A 38 -8.07 8.28 -3.87
C TRP A 38 -6.64 8.01 -4.39
N GLN A 39 -5.94 9.03 -4.92
CA GLN A 39 -4.69 8.84 -5.66
C GLN A 39 -3.43 9.35 -4.93
N TYR A 40 -3.57 10.31 -4.02
CA TYR A 40 -2.44 10.90 -3.30
C TYR A 40 -2.34 10.33 -1.87
N GLY A 41 -1.45 9.36 -1.66
CA GLY A 41 -0.85 9.08 -0.34
C GLY A 41 -1.12 7.71 0.26
N THR A 42 -2.29 7.09 0.04
CA THR A 42 -2.66 5.83 0.72
C THR A 42 -3.59 4.92 -0.09
N GLY A 43 -3.67 5.08 -1.42
CA GLY A 43 -4.67 4.44 -2.30
C GLY A 43 -4.78 2.90 -2.24
N GLY A 44 -3.84 2.21 -1.58
CA GLY A 44 -3.93 0.79 -1.27
C GLY A 44 -4.75 0.43 -0.02
N GLY A 45 -5.13 1.39 0.83
CA GLY A 45 -5.76 1.11 2.12
C GLY A 45 -7.16 0.51 1.99
N ILE A 46 -8.07 1.20 1.32
CA ILE A 46 -9.46 0.74 1.17
C ILE A 46 -9.55 -0.41 0.16
N LEU A 47 -8.91 -0.27 -1.01
CA LEU A 47 -8.88 -1.31 -2.05
C LEU A 47 -8.20 -2.59 -1.55
N GLY A 48 -7.05 -2.48 -0.89
CA GLY A 48 -6.36 -3.61 -0.29
C GLY A 48 -7.15 -4.24 0.85
N PHE A 49 -7.87 -3.44 1.65
CA PHE A 49 -8.75 -3.96 2.69
C PHE A 49 -9.94 -4.75 2.12
N ILE A 50 -10.58 -4.25 1.04
CA ILE A 50 -11.65 -4.99 0.35
C ILE A 50 -11.12 -6.33 -0.17
N VAL A 51 -9.95 -6.33 -0.82
CA VAL A 51 -9.33 -7.57 -1.32
C VAL A 51 -9.02 -8.54 -0.17
N LEU A 52 -8.50 -8.05 0.95
CA LEU A 52 -8.24 -8.86 2.14
C LEU A 52 -9.52 -9.49 2.72
N VAL A 53 -10.63 -8.75 2.75
CA VAL A 53 -11.93 -9.29 3.18
C VAL A 53 -12.42 -10.36 2.20
N LEU A 54 -12.27 -10.14 0.89
CA LEU A 54 -12.64 -11.14 -0.13
C LEU A 54 -11.82 -12.43 0.02
N ASP A 55 -10.51 -12.34 0.27
CA ASP A 55 -9.66 -13.51 0.52
C ASP A 55 -10.16 -14.35 1.71
N ILE A 56 -10.55 -13.69 2.81
CA ILE A 56 -11.10 -14.37 4.01
C ILE A 56 -12.40 -15.11 3.66
N ILE A 57 -13.31 -14.48 2.93
CA ILE A 57 -14.58 -15.10 2.54
C ILE A 57 -14.32 -16.37 1.72
N VAL A 58 -13.42 -16.29 0.74
CA VAL A 58 -13.07 -17.43 -0.10
C VAL A 58 -12.42 -18.54 0.72
N PHE A 59 -11.56 -18.20 1.68
CA PHE A 59 -10.96 -19.20 2.57
C PHE A 59 -12.02 -19.94 3.38
N LEU A 60 -13.02 -19.23 3.93
CA LEU A 60 -14.12 -19.87 4.65
C LEU A 60 -14.93 -20.81 3.74
N GLU A 61 -15.19 -20.40 2.50
CA GLU A 61 -15.91 -21.22 1.52
C GLU A 61 -15.12 -22.48 1.15
N VAL A 62 -13.81 -22.35 0.89
CA VAL A 62 -12.91 -23.47 0.59
C VAL A 62 -12.80 -24.42 1.78
N LEU A 63 -12.70 -23.90 3.00
CA LEU A 63 -12.64 -24.70 4.22
C LEU A 63 -13.96 -25.45 4.49
N LYS A 64 -15.11 -24.85 4.17
CA LYS A 64 -16.44 -25.50 4.29
C LYS A 64 -16.74 -26.53 3.20
N SER A 65 -15.99 -26.55 2.10
CA SER A 65 -16.22 -27.48 0.99
C SER A 65 -15.81 -28.92 1.34
N ASP A 66 -16.48 -29.95 0.80
CA ASP A 66 -16.15 -31.38 1.07
C ASP A 66 -14.94 -31.90 0.26
N ARG A 67 -14.19 -31.01 -0.40
CA ARG A 67 -13.06 -31.36 -1.27
C ARG A 67 -11.85 -31.88 -0.49
N PRO A 68 -11.00 -32.75 -1.08
CA PRO A 68 -9.77 -33.23 -0.43
C PRO A 68 -8.83 -32.06 -0.06
N VAL A 69 -8.07 -32.26 1.03
CA VAL A 69 -7.21 -31.22 1.64
C VAL A 69 -6.22 -30.61 0.64
N SER A 70 -5.64 -31.40 -0.25
CA SER A 70 -4.71 -30.93 -1.28
C SER A 70 -5.32 -29.85 -2.18
N HIS A 71 -6.59 -30.00 -2.55
CA HIS A 71 -7.29 -29.06 -3.41
C HIS A 71 -7.69 -27.79 -2.67
N LYS A 72 -7.99 -27.89 -1.37
CA LYS A 72 -8.27 -26.71 -0.53
C LYS A 72 -7.05 -25.81 -0.45
N VAL A 73 -5.89 -26.40 -0.15
CA VAL A 73 -4.62 -25.65 -0.02
C VAL A 73 -4.24 -24.98 -1.34
N LEU A 74 -4.38 -25.69 -2.47
CA LEU A 74 -4.07 -25.15 -3.79
C LEU A 74 -4.99 -23.97 -4.14
N TRP A 75 -6.29 -24.07 -3.86
CA TRP A 75 -7.24 -22.97 -4.06
C TRP A 75 -6.94 -21.76 -3.17
N CYS A 76 -6.65 -21.97 -1.89
CA CYS A 76 -6.26 -20.87 -1.00
C CYS A 76 -4.99 -20.15 -1.48
N LEU A 77 -3.99 -20.90 -1.94
CA LEU A 77 -2.73 -20.33 -2.42
C LEU A 77 -2.94 -19.48 -3.69
N VAL A 78 -3.75 -19.97 -4.63
CA VAL A 78 -4.04 -19.24 -5.88
C VAL A 78 -4.75 -17.91 -5.59
N VAL A 79 -5.77 -17.94 -4.72
CA VAL A 79 -6.56 -16.74 -4.39
C VAL A 79 -5.73 -15.72 -3.63
N PHE A 80 -4.94 -16.15 -2.64
CA PHE A 80 -4.07 -15.27 -1.86
C PHE A 80 -2.92 -14.66 -2.69
N LEU A 81 -2.39 -15.41 -3.66
CA LEU A 81 -1.30 -14.93 -4.50
C LEU A 81 -1.79 -14.07 -5.67
N PHE A 82 -3.04 -14.23 -6.08
CA PHE A 82 -3.69 -13.45 -7.14
C PHE A 82 -3.49 -11.93 -7.02
N PRO A 83 -3.74 -11.26 -5.87
CA PRO A 83 -3.55 -9.82 -5.76
C PRO A 83 -2.09 -9.39 -5.99
N ILE A 84 -1.12 -10.22 -5.57
CA ILE A 84 0.31 -9.94 -5.77
C ILE A 84 0.69 -10.17 -7.24
N VAL A 85 0.29 -11.31 -7.81
CA VAL A 85 0.59 -11.68 -9.20
C VAL A 85 -0.02 -10.70 -10.18
N GLY A 86 -1.27 -10.28 -9.96
CA GLY A 86 -1.93 -9.27 -10.78
C GLY A 86 -1.17 -7.94 -10.81
N MET A 87 -0.64 -7.51 -9.66
CA MET A 87 0.21 -6.31 -9.59
C MET A 87 1.54 -6.49 -10.32
N VAL A 88 2.20 -7.64 -10.17
CA VAL A 88 3.48 -7.92 -10.83
C VAL A 88 3.32 -7.94 -12.36
N ILE A 89 2.27 -8.61 -12.86
CA ILE A 89 1.95 -8.64 -14.30
C ILE A 89 1.66 -7.22 -14.79
N TYR A 90 0.81 -6.47 -14.08
CA TYR A 90 0.55 -5.08 -14.43
C TYR A 90 1.85 -4.27 -14.49
N TRP A 91 2.76 -4.44 -13.52
CA TRP A 91 4.02 -3.72 -13.52
C TRP A 91 4.91 -4.08 -14.72
N LEU A 92 5.01 -5.36 -15.08
CA LEU A 92 5.82 -5.83 -16.22
C LEU A 92 5.29 -5.41 -17.59
N PHE A 93 3.96 -5.37 -17.77
CA PHE A 93 3.33 -5.08 -19.05
C PHE A 93 2.78 -3.65 -19.18
N SER A 94 2.74 -2.88 -18.10
CA SER A 94 2.39 -1.45 -18.13
C SER A 94 3.54 -0.70 -18.82
N ASN A 95 3.39 -0.40 -20.11
CA ASN A 95 4.36 0.30 -20.95
C ASN A 95 4.44 1.81 -20.63
N ARG A 96 4.75 2.13 -19.37
CA ARG A 96 4.62 3.47 -18.75
C ARG A 96 5.23 4.60 -19.57
N ALA A 97 6.32 4.30 -20.29
CA ALA A 97 7.05 5.25 -21.12
C ALA A 97 6.23 5.78 -22.32
N ALA A 98 5.33 4.97 -22.91
CA ALA A 98 4.58 5.37 -24.10
C ALA A 98 3.34 6.24 -23.81
N HIS A 99 2.80 6.20 -22.58
CA HIS A 99 1.61 6.97 -22.20
C HIS A 99 1.94 8.29 -21.48
N ASN A 100 3.22 8.58 -21.21
CA ASN A 100 3.65 9.84 -20.59
C ASN A 100 3.86 10.99 -21.60
N SER A 101 3.58 10.77 -22.89
CA SER A 101 3.96 11.68 -23.98
C SER A 101 2.90 12.72 -24.38
N ARG A 102 1.85 12.94 -23.58
CA ARG A 102 0.77 13.89 -23.92
C ARG A 102 0.54 15.01 -22.89
N SER A 103 1.59 15.43 -22.19
CA SER A 103 1.58 16.69 -21.44
C SER A 103 2.12 17.81 -22.34
N GLY A 104 1.37 18.12 -23.40
CA GLY A 104 1.60 19.29 -24.23
C GLY A 104 1.02 20.52 -23.55
N TYR A 105 1.71 21.01 -22.52
CA TYR A 105 1.49 22.37 -22.04
C TYR A 105 2.11 23.32 -23.07
N GLU A 106 1.29 23.83 -23.98
CA GLU A 106 1.61 25.05 -24.70
C GLU A 106 1.65 26.16 -23.64
N ALA A 107 2.84 26.66 -23.31
CA ALA A 107 2.98 27.81 -22.44
C ALA A 107 2.44 29.02 -23.22
N VAL A 108 1.20 29.44 -22.93
CA VAL A 108 0.63 30.67 -23.48
C VAL A 108 1.38 31.83 -22.83
N ALA A 109 2.32 32.40 -23.58
CA ALA A 109 3.08 33.60 -23.24
C ALA A 109 2.26 34.86 -23.48
#